data_AF-A0A9W8DDS7-F1
#
_entry.id   AF-A0A9W8DDS7-F1
#
_cell.length_a   1.000
_cell.length_b   1.000
_cell.length_c   1.000
_cell.angle_alpha   90.00
_cell.angle_beta   90.00
_cell.angle_gamma   90.00
#
_symmetry.space_group_name_H-M   'P 1'
#
loop_
_entity.id
_entity.type
_entity.pdbx_description
1 polymer ?
#
loop_
_entity_poly.entity_id
_entity_poly.type
_entity_poly.pdbx_seq_one_letter_code
_entity_poly.pdbx_strand_id
1 'polypeptide(L)'
;MSASSTDMCDIKAGSTLTIEFHEEKDRGSRAIEEKHFGPCIVYLSKMTTDGQPSGWFKIFEQGYDPSSHKWCIDTLNASKGKLNITIPGDIEDGDYLLRGEIIALHLAKKKGGAEFYNNCVQLTISGGTGTAKPDLVEIPGVYVADDPGLIFNLYDGYDSYSIPGPKVYKAVGVAAVDSKEPGDNIDRDESTTADGDGETSTRSRPSNGKASPTGDSKPSPTSNNLPKSSSTVDNTMPTSAPKVPCTRRRRRRGNTDARRQIAEL
;
A
#
# COMPACT_ATOMS: atom_id res chain seq x y z
N MET A 1 3.35 7.32 40.73
CA MET A 1 3.80 6.75 39.45
C MET A 1 2.74 7.09 38.42
N SER A 2 2.97 8.12 37.60
CA SER A 2 2.00 8.56 36.60
C SER A 2 2.17 7.66 35.38
N ALA A 3 1.15 6.86 35.06
CA ALA A 3 1.10 6.17 33.78
C ALA A 3 1.16 7.24 32.68
N SER A 4 2.16 7.15 31.81
CA SER A 4 2.21 7.97 30.61
C SER A 4 1.03 7.54 29.74
N SER A 5 -0.03 8.34 29.69
CA SER A 5 -1.10 8.24 28.69
C SER A 5 -0.43 8.08 27.32
N THR A 6 -0.54 6.91 26.72
CA THR A 6 -0.13 6.73 25.34
C THR A 6 -1.29 7.29 24.54
N ASP A 7 -1.16 8.53 24.05
CA ASP A 7 -2.24 9.21 23.34
C ASP A 7 -2.52 8.50 22.00
N MET A 8 -3.40 7.49 22.05
CA MET A 8 -3.93 6.80 20.87
C MET A 8 -4.75 7.78 20.04
N CYS A 9 -4.63 7.68 18.72
CA CYS A 9 -5.21 8.65 17.82
C CYS A 9 -6.68 8.32 17.61
N ASP A 10 -7.61 9.09 18.20
CA ASP A 10 -9.04 8.89 17.91
C ASP A 10 -9.35 9.26 16.45
N ILE A 11 -9.57 8.30 15.57
CA ILE A 11 -9.90 8.52 14.15
C ILE A 11 -11.38 8.18 13.91
N LYS A 12 -12.03 8.89 12.99
CA LYS A 12 -13.36 8.48 12.50
C LYS A 12 -13.23 7.58 11.28
N ALA A 13 -13.97 6.48 11.26
CA ALA A 13 -14.11 5.67 10.05
C ALA A 13 -14.61 6.56 8.88
N GLY A 14 -14.11 6.32 7.68
CA GLY A 14 -14.40 7.14 6.50
C GLY A 14 -13.63 8.47 6.41
N SER A 15 -12.88 8.85 7.45
CA SER A 15 -12.09 10.09 7.45
C SER A 15 -10.74 9.93 6.75
N THR A 16 -10.17 11.05 6.30
CA THR A 16 -8.78 11.10 5.80
C THR A 16 -7.80 11.23 6.97
N LEU A 17 -6.86 10.29 7.04
CA LEU A 17 -5.68 10.35 7.89
C LEU A 17 -4.47 10.76 7.05
N THR A 18 -3.58 11.58 7.62
CA THR A 18 -2.30 11.87 7.01
C THR A 18 -1.20 11.13 7.73
N ILE A 19 -0.39 10.40 6.98
CA ILE A 19 0.86 9.80 7.45
C ILE A 19 1.99 10.77 7.07
N GLU A 20 2.87 11.09 8.01
CA GLU A 20 4.06 11.92 7.75
C GLU A 20 5.33 11.08 7.91
N PHE A 21 6.04 10.86 6.80
CA PHE A 21 7.37 10.27 6.74
C PHE A 21 8.44 11.38 6.77
N HIS A 22 9.60 11.11 7.36
CA HIS A 22 10.72 12.05 7.36
C HIS A 22 12.08 11.32 7.35
N GLU A 23 13.04 11.86 6.61
CA GLU A 23 14.41 11.31 6.57
C GLU A 23 15.20 11.68 7.83
N GLU A 24 15.06 12.93 8.25
CA GLU A 24 15.77 13.52 9.37
C GLU A 24 14.79 13.89 10.48
N LYS A 25 15.31 14.30 11.64
CA LYS A 25 14.48 14.80 12.76
C LYS A 25 13.64 16.04 12.38
N ASP A 26 14.08 16.79 11.37
CA ASP A 26 13.44 18.02 10.92
C ASP A 26 12.25 17.74 9.98
N ARG A 27 11.06 18.03 10.49
CA ARG A 27 9.77 17.83 9.80
C ARG A 27 9.55 18.80 8.66
N GLY A 28 8.71 18.40 7.70
CA GLY A 28 8.32 19.25 6.57
C GLY A 28 9.39 19.41 5.50
N SER A 29 10.39 18.52 5.51
CA SER A 29 11.38 18.31 4.46
C SER A 29 10.98 17.09 3.60
N ARG A 30 11.90 16.51 2.83
CA ARG A 30 11.64 15.30 2.04
C ARG A 30 11.45 14.09 2.96
N ALA A 31 10.67 13.10 2.53
CA ALA A 31 10.47 11.86 3.28
C ALA A 31 11.70 10.95 3.22
N ILE A 32 12.31 10.85 2.04
CA ILE A 32 13.41 9.93 1.77
C ILE A 32 14.26 10.47 0.61
N GLU A 33 15.50 10.00 0.51
CA GLU A 33 16.42 10.39 -0.55
C GLU A 33 15.87 10.06 -1.96
N GLU A 34 16.08 10.98 -2.91
CA GLU A 34 15.36 11.02 -4.20
C GLU A 34 15.62 9.81 -5.10
N LYS A 35 16.65 9.00 -4.84
CA LYS A 35 16.94 7.80 -5.62
C LYS A 35 16.28 6.55 -5.08
N HIS A 36 15.62 6.62 -3.92
CA HIS A 36 14.90 5.50 -3.32
C HIS A 36 13.54 5.26 -3.97
N PHE A 37 13.45 5.29 -5.31
CA PHE A 37 12.21 5.06 -6.04
C PHE A 37 11.54 3.75 -5.64
N GLY A 38 10.21 3.78 -5.56
CA GLY A 38 9.42 2.62 -5.17
C GLY A 38 8.00 2.96 -4.73
N PRO A 39 7.22 1.94 -4.34
CA PRO A 39 5.85 2.14 -3.88
C PRO A 39 5.78 2.64 -2.44
N CYS A 40 4.65 3.29 -2.12
CA CYS A 40 4.18 3.43 -0.74
C CYS A 40 2.95 2.55 -0.54
N ILE A 41 2.91 1.85 0.61
CA ILE A 41 1.87 0.88 0.95
C ILE A 41 1.39 1.16 2.36
N VAL A 42 0.09 1.06 2.60
CA VAL A 42 -0.47 1.16 3.96
C VAL A 42 -1.38 -0.02 4.25
N TYR A 43 -1.12 -0.68 5.37
CA TYR A 43 -1.94 -1.74 5.93
C TYR A 43 -2.62 -1.28 7.21
N LEU A 44 -3.77 -1.87 7.48
CA LEU A 44 -4.48 -1.75 8.74
C LEU A 44 -4.68 -3.15 9.33
N SER A 45 -4.62 -3.26 10.65
CA SER A 45 -4.94 -4.48 11.39
C SER A 45 -5.71 -4.09 12.63
N LYS A 46 -6.83 -4.77 12.91
CA LYS A 46 -7.48 -4.64 14.21
C LYS A 46 -6.53 -5.21 15.28
N MET A 47 -6.58 -4.62 16.47
CA MET A 47 -5.83 -5.10 17.61
C MET A 47 -6.64 -6.12 18.41
N THR A 48 -5.99 -7.20 18.78
CA THR A 48 -6.48 -8.14 19.79
C THR A 48 -6.36 -7.52 21.19
N THR A 49 -6.99 -8.14 22.18
CA THR A 49 -6.98 -7.65 23.57
C THR A 49 -5.60 -7.61 24.23
N ASP A 50 -4.65 -8.41 23.73
CA ASP A 50 -3.24 -8.42 24.13
C ASP A 50 -2.37 -7.43 23.31
N GLY A 51 -2.99 -6.64 22.45
CA GLY A 51 -2.35 -5.55 21.70
C GLY A 51 -1.61 -6.00 20.44
N GLN A 52 -1.89 -7.20 19.93
CA GLN A 52 -1.28 -7.75 18.72
C GLN A 52 -2.16 -7.49 17.49
N PRO A 53 -1.58 -7.45 16.27
CA PRO A 53 -2.37 -7.44 15.05
C PRO A 53 -3.16 -8.75 14.91
N SER A 54 -4.45 -8.67 14.60
CA SER A 54 -5.32 -9.83 14.31
C SER A 54 -5.27 -10.27 12.83
N GLY A 55 -4.32 -9.75 12.06
CA GLY A 55 -4.20 -9.93 10.61
C GLY A 55 -4.31 -8.60 9.86
N TRP A 56 -3.52 -8.45 8.79
CA TRP A 56 -3.38 -7.20 8.05
C TRP A 56 -4.22 -7.20 6.78
N PHE A 57 -4.74 -6.04 6.39
CA PHE A 57 -5.29 -5.82 5.07
C PHE A 57 -4.82 -4.48 4.52
N LYS A 58 -4.59 -4.44 3.21
CA LYS A 58 -4.05 -3.26 2.53
C LYS A 58 -5.18 -2.24 2.33
N ILE A 59 -4.98 -0.99 2.73
CA ILE A 59 -5.96 0.10 2.57
C ILE A 59 -5.51 1.16 1.58
N PHE A 60 -4.23 1.17 1.21
CA PHE A 60 -3.67 2.09 0.24
C PHE A 60 -2.45 1.47 -0.44
N GLU A 61 -2.29 1.77 -1.73
CA GLU A 61 -1.04 1.59 -2.45
C GLU A 61 -0.87 2.67 -3.53
N GLN A 62 0.38 3.06 -3.76
CA GLN A 62 0.77 3.87 -4.91
C GLN A 62 2.14 3.40 -5.37
N GLY A 63 2.26 3.06 -6.65
CA GLY A 63 3.49 2.56 -7.27
C GLY A 63 4.05 3.56 -8.29
N TYR A 64 4.46 3.04 -9.45
CA TYR A 64 4.81 3.84 -10.61
C TYR A 64 3.56 4.21 -11.41
N ASP A 65 3.42 5.49 -11.75
CA ASP A 65 2.40 6.00 -12.66
C ASP A 65 3.02 6.26 -14.05
N PRO A 66 2.68 5.45 -15.06
CA PRO A 66 3.21 5.59 -16.42
C PRO A 66 2.81 6.88 -17.12
N SER A 67 1.72 7.54 -16.68
CA SER A 67 1.22 8.75 -17.31
C SER A 67 2.00 10.00 -16.90
N SER A 68 2.48 10.04 -15.65
CA SER A 68 3.28 11.15 -15.11
C SER A 68 4.77 10.82 -14.99
N HIS A 69 5.15 9.56 -15.21
CA HIS A 69 6.49 9.02 -14.98
C HIS A 69 6.99 9.23 -13.55
N LYS A 70 6.07 9.16 -12.57
CA LYS A 70 6.37 9.37 -11.16
C LYS A 70 6.14 8.11 -10.33
N TRP A 71 7.01 7.91 -9.35
CA TRP A 71 6.82 6.97 -8.26
C TRP A 71 6.06 7.62 -7.11
N CYS A 72 5.58 6.80 -6.16
CA CYS A 72 5.03 7.33 -4.91
C CYS A 72 6.02 8.30 -4.23
N ILE A 73 7.31 7.96 -4.22
CA ILE A 73 8.37 8.75 -3.59
C ILE A 73 8.47 10.16 -4.16
N ASP A 74 8.28 10.36 -5.46
CA ASP A 74 8.24 11.69 -6.06
C ASP A 74 7.09 12.52 -5.48
N THR A 75 5.90 11.94 -5.41
CA THR A 75 4.71 12.62 -4.87
C THR A 75 4.80 12.84 -3.36
N LEU A 76 5.42 11.91 -2.64
CA LEU A 76 5.60 11.96 -1.20
C LEU A 76 6.60 13.06 -0.82
N ASN A 77 7.75 13.12 -1.51
CA ASN A 77 8.75 14.16 -1.32
C ASN A 77 8.19 15.54 -1.70
N ALA A 78 7.47 15.65 -2.83
CA ALA A 78 6.79 16.88 -3.21
C ALA A 78 5.77 17.34 -2.14
N SER A 79 5.14 16.39 -1.45
CA SER A 79 4.18 16.63 -0.37
C SER A 79 4.84 16.82 1.01
N LYS A 80 6.17 16.97 1.05
CA LYS A 80 6.95 17.13 2.30
C LYS A 80 6.71 15.98 3.28
N GLY A 81 6.73 14.77 2.73
CA GLY A 81 6.54 13.50 3.44
C GLY A 81 5.11 13.16 3.84
N LYS A 82 4.11 13.94 3.39
CA LYS A 82 2.71 13.71 3.77
C LYS A 82 1.98 12.84 2.76
N LEU A 83 1.55 11.68 3.23
CA LEU A 83 0.70 10.75 2.51
C LEU A 83 -0.72 10.80 3.06
N ASN A 84 -1.71 11.16 2.24
CA ASN A 84 -3.11 11.12 2.65
C ASN A 84 -3.71 9.75 2.32
N ILE A 85 -4.39 9.16 3.29
CA ILE A 85 -5.12 7.91 3.14
C ILE A 85 -6.52 8.03 3.72
N THR A 86 -7.47 7.27 3.19
CA THR A 86 -8.83 7.21 3.72
C THR A 86 -8.97 5.96 4.60
N ILE A 87 -9.42 6.14 5.84
CA ILE A 87 -9.78 5.02 6.70
C ILE A 87 -11.10 4.44 6.18
N PRO A 88 -11.20 3.12 5.93
CA PRO A 88 -12.47 2.53 5.50
C PRO A 88 -13.63 2.90 6.43
N GLY A 89 -14.80 3.20 5.86
CA GLY A 89 -15.98 3.62 6.64
C GLY A 89 -16.75 2.45 7.25
N ASP A 90 -16.51 1.24 6.77
CA ASP A 90 -17.28 0.03 7.07
C ASP A 90 -16.60 -0.93 8.04
N ILE A 91 -15.39 -0.61 8.49
CA ILE A 91 -14.69 -1.38 9.53
C ILE A 91 -15.38 -1.23 10.88
N GLU A 92 -15.12 -2.16 11.79
CA GLU A 92 -15.66 -2.10 13.14
C GLU A 92 -14.91 -1.09 14.00
N ASP A 93 -15.59 -0.55 15.01
CA ASP A 93 -14.95 0.31 16.00
C ASP A 93 -13.92 -0.47 16.85
N GLY A 94 -12.90 0.22 17.34
CA GLY A 94 -11.90 -0.34 18.25
C GLY A 94 -10.48 0.13 17.97
N ASP A 95 -9.53 -0.56 18.56
CA ASP A 95 -8.11 -0.25 18.42
C ASP A 95 -7.48 -0.96 17.23
N TYR A 96 -6.61 -0.25 16.51
CA TYR A 96 -5.98 -0.70 15.28
C TYR A 96 -4.49 -0.36 15.25
N LEU A 97 -3.72 -1.20 14.57
CA LEU A 97 -2.38 -0.86 14.09
C LEU A 97 -2.48 -0.42 12.63
N LEU A 98 -1.92 0.73 12.32
CA LEU A 98 -1.66 1.18 10.96
C LEU A 98 -0.18 1.01 10.68
N ARG A 99 0.17 0.30 9.60
CA ARG A 99 1.54 0.11 9.12
C ARG A 99 1.71 0.87 7.81
N GLY A 100 2.50 1.93 7.81
CA GLY A 100 2.95 2.59 6.58
C GLY A 100 4.31 2.05 6.18
N GLU A 101 4.50 1.87 4.87
CA GLU A 101 5.69 1.25 4.30
C GLU A 101 6.09 1.92 2.99
N ILE A 102 7.39 2.13 2.84
CA ILE A 102 8.06 2.44 1.59
C ILE A 102 8.95 1.24 1.24
N ILE A 103 8.95 0.83 -0.02
CA ILE A 103 9.88 -0.19 -0.53
C ILE A 103 10.82 0.49 -1.53
N ALA A 104 12.08 0.71 -1.18
CA ALA A 104 13.05 1.30 -2.11
C ALA A 104 13.65 0.23 -3.02
N LEU A 105 13.63 0.49 -4.34
CA LEU A 105 13.96 -0.51 -5.36
C LEU A 105 15.33 -0.29 -6.03
N HIS A 106 16.12 0.66 -5.56
CA HIS A 106 17.39 1.06 -6.21
C HIS A 106 18.44 -0.07 -6.27
N LEU A 107 18.34 -1.07 -5.38
CA LEU A 107 19.15 -2.30 -5.42
C LEU A 107 18.35 -3.56 -5.78
N ALA A 108 17.05 -3.43 -6.06
CA ALA A 108 16.11 -4.54 -6.23
C ALA A 108 16.25 -5.31 -7.56
N LYS A 109 17.27 -5.03 -8.38
CA LYS A 109 17.58 -5.82 -9.58
C LYS A 109 17.90 -7.30 -9.29
N LYS A 110 18.16 -7.64 -8.03
CA LYS A 110 18.42 -9.00 -7.54
C LYS A 110 17.56 -9.26 -6.31
N LYS A 111 17.21 -10.53 -6.12
CA LYS A 111 16.58 -11.04 -4.91
C LYS A 111 17.28 -10.54 -3.65
N GLY A 112 16.51 -10.01 -2.71
CA GLY A 112 17.00 -9.46 -1.44
C GLY A 112 17.59 -8.05 -1.54
N GLY A 113 17.50 -7.38 -2.71
CA GLY A 113 17.97 -6.01 -2.88
C GLY A 113 16.93 -4.91 -2.64
N ALA A 114 15.65 -5.25 -2.45
CA ALA A 114 14.63 -4.27 -2.05
C ALA A 114 14.80 -3.90 -0.57
N GLU A 115 14.72 -2.61 -0.26
CA GLU A 115 14.84 -2.08 1.11
C GLU A 115 13.47 -1.64 1.63
N PHE A 116 13.15 -2.01 2.86
CA PHE A 116 11.84 -1.76 3.46
C PHE A 116 11.96 -0.73 4.58
N TYR A 117 11.25 0.39 4.44
CA TYR A 117 11.12 1.43 5.46
C TYR A 117 9.68 1.41 5.96
N ASN A 118 9.46 0.78 7.11
CA ASN A 118 8.12 0.64 7.66
C ASN A 118 8.08 1.01 9.13
N ASN A 119 6.96 1.58 9.55
CA ASN A 119 6.69 1.86 10.94
C ASN A 119 5.17 1.73 11.21
N CYS A 120 4.80 1.59 12.49
CA CYS A 120 3.42 1.36 12.91
C CYS A 120 2.93 2.44 13.88
N VAL A 121 1.66 2.84 13.74
CA VAL A 121 0.95 3.72 14.69
C VAL A 121 -0.26 3.01 15.28
N GLN A 122 -0.54 3.27 16.56
CA GLN A 122 -1.75 2.82 17.24
C GLN A 122 -2.88 3.85 17.08
N LEU A 123 -4.03 3.40 16.60
CA LEU A 123 -5.22 4.21 16.37
C LEU A 123 -6.38 3.66 17.19
N THR A 124 -7.28 4.55 17.61
CA THR A 124 -8.60 4.16 18.11
C THR A 124 -9.63 4.67 17.11
N ILE A 125 -10.28 3.76 16.38
CA ILE A 125 -11.21 4.07 15.31
C ILE A 125 -12.65 3.96 15.81
N SER A 126 -13.49 4.93 15.46
CA SER A 126 -14.91 4.94 15.81
C SER A 126 -15.83 5.40 14.69
N GLY A 127 -17.11 5.06 14.78
CA GLY A 127 -18.16 5.46 13.83
C GLY A 127 -18.21 4.63 12.56
N GLY A 128 -17.59 3.45 12.54
CA GLY A 128 -17.70 2.51 11.44
C GLY A 128 -18.92 1.60 11.56
N THR A 129 -19.36 0.99 10.45
CA THR A 129 -20.55 0.12 10.44
C THR A 129 -20.26 -1.30 10.94
N GLY A 130 -19.00 -1.73 11.00
CA GLY A 130 -18.61 -3.09 11.37
C GLY A 130 -19.01 -4.17 10.36
N THR A 131 -19.28 -3.79 9.11
CA THR A 131 -19.70 -4.72 8.05
C THR A 131 -18.55 -5.19 7.16
N ALA A 132 -17.35 -4.63 7.33
CA ALA A 132 -16.17 -4.96 6.54
C ALA A 132 -15.81 -6.45 6.61
N LYS A 133 -15.37 -7.00 5.48
CA LYS A 133 -14.86 -8.37 5.35
C LYS A 133 -13.58 -8.40 4.50
N PRO A 134 -12.47 -7.81 4.99
CA PRO A 134 -11.21 -7.86 4.26
C PRO A 134 -10.60 -9.26 4.30
N ASP A 135 -9.95 -9.66 3.21
CA ASP A 135 -9.03 -10.79 3.23
C ASP A 135 -7.78 -10.40 4.03
N LEU A 136 -7.48 -11.17 5.07
CA LEU A 136 -6.37 -10.89 5.96
C LEU A 136 -5.10 -11.64 5.54
N VAL A 137 -3.95 -10.99 5.71
CA VAL A 137 -2.62 -11.54 5.47
C VAL A 137 -1.72 -11.35 6.69
N GLU A 138 -0.67 -12.15 6.78
CA GLU A 138 0.33 -12.06 7.85
C GLU A 138 1.56 -11.23 7.42
N ILE A 139 2.10 -10.48 8.36
CA ILE A 139 3.37 -9.76 8.22
C ILE A 139 4.22 -10.13 9.46
N PRO A 140 5.27 -10.97 9.32
CA PRO A 140 5.86 -11.49 8.08
C PRO A 140 5.01 -12.57 7.38
N GLY A 141 5.15 -12.67 6.05
CA GLY A 141 4.49 -13.72 5.22
C GLY A 141 3.92 -13.20 3.91
N VAL A 142 3.43 -11.96 3.88
CA VAL A 142 2.83 -11.34 2.68
C VAL A 142 3.83 -11.15 1.52
N TYR A 143 5.11 -10.97 1.82
CA TYR A 143 6.16 -10.75 0.84
C TYR A 143 6.94 -12.03 0.59
N VAL A 144 6.83 -12.56 -0.64
CA VAL A 144 7.60 -13.70 -1.09
C VAL A 144 8.86 -13.24 -1.80
N ALA A 145 9.97 -13.93 -1.56
CA ALA A 145 11.27 -13.43 -1.99
C ALA A 145 11.47 -13.42 -3.53
N ASP A 146 10.61 -14.10 -4.28
CA ASP A 146 10.60 -14.13 -5.75
C ASP A 146 9.46 -13.28 -6.35
N ASP A 147 8.83 -12.40 -5.57
CA ASP A 147 7.81 -11.47 -6.07
C ASP A 147 8.42 -10.52 -7.12
N PRO A 148 7.83 -10.37 -8.31
CA PRO A 148 8.35 -9.47 -9.35
C PRO A 148 8.35 -8.00 -8.94
N GLY A 149 7.52 -7.61 -7.96
CA GLY A 149 7.56 -6.28 -7.35
C GLY A 149 8.77 -6.05 -6.43
N LEU A 150 9.43 -7.13 -5.99
CA LEU A 150 10.63 -7.11 -5.13
C LEU A 150 11.92 -7.47 -5.88
N ILE A 151 11.80 -8.02 -7.10
CA ILE A 151 12.89 -8.22 -8.05
C ILE A 151 12.61 -7.37 -9.29
N PHE A 152 12.97 -6.09 -9.20
CA PHE A 152 12.66 -5.08 -10.21
C PHE A 152 13.90 -4.28 -10.61
N ASN A 153 14.19 -4.21 -11.91
CA ASN A 153 15.32 -3.43 -12.42
C ASN A 153 14.86 -2.02 -12.84
N LEU A 154 15.04 -1.04 -11.96
CA LEU A 154 14.79 0.38 -12.24
C LEU A 154 15.63 0.96 -13.39
N TYR A 155 16.63 0.25 -13.91
CA TYR A 155 17.60 0.78 -14.86
C TYR A 155 17.49 0.20 -16.27
N ASP A 156 16.63 -0.81 -16.50
CA ASP A 156 16.46 -1.47 -17.82
C ASP A 156 15.30 -0.90 -18.66
N GLY A 157 14.73 0.24 -18.26
CA GLY A 157 13.52 0.79 -18.86
C GLY A 157 12.27 0.01 -18.43
N TYR A 158 11.19 0.72 -18.11
CA TYR A 158 9.95 0.11 -17.63
C TYR A 158 8.75 1.02 -17.91
N ASP A 159 7.65 0.40 -18.31
CA ASP A 159 6.38 1.09 -18.55
C ASP A 159 5.34 0.78 -17.46
N SER A 160 5.63 -0.15 -16.55
CA SER A 160 4.74 -0.53 -15.46
C SER A 160 5.51 -1.12 -14.28
N TYR A 161 4.86 -1.15 -13.12
CA TYR A 161 5.36 -1.77 -11.91
C TYR A 161 4.22 -2.52 -11.20
N SER A 162 4.48 -3.75 -10.77
CA SER A 162 3.54 -4.54 -9.97
C SER A 162 3.87 -4.38 -8.49
N ILE A 163 2.96 -3.76 -7.74
CA ILE A 163 3.12 -3.57 -6.29
C ILE A 163 2.93 -4.92 -5.59
N PRO A 164 3.84 -5.34 -4.68
CA PRO A 164 3.76 -6.62 -4.00
C PRO A 164 2.61 -6.66 -2.97
N GLY A 165 2.23 -7.88 -2.58
CA GLY A 165 1.18 -8.14 -1.58
C GLY A 165 -0.25 -8.14 -2.12
N PRO A 166 -1.28 -8.19 -1.24
CA PRO A 166 -2.68 -8.31 -1.65
C PRO A 166 -3.19 -7.05 -2.34
N LYS A 167 -4.36 -7.11 -2.97
CA LYS A 167 -5.03 -5.91 -3.50
C LYS A 167 -5.52 -5.01 -2.35
N VAL A 168 -5.67 -3.71 -2.65
CA VAL A 168 -6.31 -2.77 -1.72
C VAL A 168 -7.74 -3.21 -1.44
N TYR A 169 -8.09 -3.27 -0.16
CA TYR A 169 -9.45 -3.46 0.33
C TYR A 169 -10.36 -2.35 -0.17
N LYS A 170 -11.52 -2.73 -0.71
CA LYS A 170 -12.56 -1.80 -1.15
C LYS A 170 -13.79 -1.99 -0.27
N ALA A 171 -14.16 -0.93 0.44
CA ALA A 171 -15.37 -0.92 1.24
C ALA A 171 -16.60 -1.20 0.38
N VAL A 172 -17.49 -2.08 0.84
CA VAL A 172 -18.73 -2.41 0.12
C VAL A 172 -19.84 -1.50 0.66
N GLY A 173 -20.33 -0.57 -0.16
CA GLY A 173 -21.51 0.25 0.17
C GLY A 173 -21.28 1.73 0.44
N VAL A 174 -20.08 2.26 0.23
CA VAL A 174 -19.84 3.70 0.07
C VAL A 174 -19.13 3.93 -1.25
N ALA A 175 -19.67 4.81 -2.10
CA ALA A 175 -19.08 5.13 -3.39
C ALA A 175 -17.61 5.48 -3.21
N ALA A 176 -16.73 4.76 -3.90
CA ALA A 176 -15.32 5.08 -3.96
C ALA A 176 -15.18 6.53 -4.46
N VAL A 177 -14.51 7.38 -3.68
CA VAL A 177 -13.94 8.61 -4.25
C VAL A 177 -12.76 8.16 -5.10
N ASP A 178 -13.04 8.03 -6.40
CA ASP A 178 -12.03 7.84 -7.42
C ASP A 178 -11.10 9.07 -7.39
N SER A 179 -9.84 8.86 -7.06
CA SER A 179 -8.82 9.90 -7.02
C SER A 179 -8.39 10.26 -8.45
N LYS A 180 -9.26 10.94 -9.19
CA LYS A 180 -8.87 11.64 -10.41
C LYS A 180 -9.36 13.10 -10.32
N GLU A 181 -8.40 14.02 -10.36
CA GLU A 181 -8.64 15.46 -10.28
C GLU A 181 -9.24 16.07 -11.57
N PRO A 182 -9.79 17.31 -11.51
CA PRO A 182 -11.02 17.73 -12.20
C PRO A 182 -10.85 18.67 -13.41
N GLY A 183 -11.94 18.79 -14.19
CA GLY A 183 -12.23 19.81 -15.23
C GLY A 183 -12.81 19.14 -16.48
N ASP A 184 -13.99 19.43 -17.02
CA ASP A 184 -14.84 20.63 -16.99
C ASP A 184 -16.34 20.26 -16.99
N ASN A 185 -17.16 21.10 -16.34
CA ASN A 185 -18.63 21.08 -16.45
C ASN A 185 -19.06 21.97 -17.62
N ILE A 186 -19.93 21.46 -18.50
CA ILE A 186 -20.88 22.30 -19.24
C ILE A 186 -22.27 21.65 -19.17
N ASP A 187 -23.25 22.49 -18.85
CA ASP A 187 -24.66 22.20 -18.57
C ASP A 187 -25.46 21.52 -19.70
N ARG A 188 -26.44 20.74 -19.23
CA ARG A 188 -27.75 20.30 -19.80
C ARG A 188 -28.12 20.72 -21.23
N ASP A 189 -28.62 19.76 -22.01
CA ASP A 189 -30.06 19.70 -22.34
C ASP A 189 -30.49 18.31 -22.85
N GLU A 190 -31.76 18.00 -22.61
CA GLU A 190 -32.50 16.80 -22.95
C GLU A 190 -33.01 16.85 -24.39
N SER A 191 -32.79 15.81 -25.20
CA SER A 191 -33.75 15.45 -26.25
C SER A 191 -33.52 14.05 -26.81
N THR A 192 -34.65 13.39 -27.02
CA THR A 192 -34.88 12.04 -27.53
C THR A 192 -34.70 11.99 -29.05
N THR A 193 -34.25 10.85 -29.60
CA THR A 193 -34.82 10.22 -30.80
C THR A 193 -34.25 8.82 -31.00
N ALA A 194 -35.10 7.95 -31.52
CA ALA A 194 -34.90 6.54 -31.80
C ALA A 194 -34.43 6.29 -33.25
N ASP A 195 -34.33 5.00 -33.59
CA ASP A 195 -33.99 4.35 -34.87
C ASP A 195 -32.48 4.19 -35.14
N GLY A 196 -31.94 3.05 -35.57
CA GLY A 196 -32.50 1.78 -36.00
C GLY A 196 -31.42 1.01 -36.81
N ASP A 197 -31.49 -0.32 -36.76
CA ASP A 197 -30.89 -1.33 -37.67
C ASP A 197 -29.35 -1.47 -37.73
N GLY A 198 -28.80 -2.62 -37.35
CA GLY A 198 -28.55 -3.78 -38.25
C GLY A 198 -27.04 -3.80 -38.56
N GLU A 199 -26.26 -4.88 -38.61
CA GLU A 199 -26.53 -6.24 -39.03
C GLU A 199 -25.32 -7.12 -38.66
N THR A 200 -25.64 -8.38 -38.47
CA THR A 200 -24.84 -9.61 -38.36
C THR A 200 -23.56 -9.67 -39.22
N SER A 201 -22.48 -10.24 -38.67
CA SER A 201 -21.66 -11.19 -39.46
C SER A 201 -20.86 -12.16 -38.59
N THR A 202 -21.35 -13.39 -38.58
CA THR A 202 -20.67 -14.63 -38.21
C THR A 202 -19.59 -15.00 -39.23
N ARG A 203 -18.40 -15.41 -38.80
CA ARG A 203 -17.71 -16.54 -39.46
C ARG A 203 -16.70 -17.26 -38.56
N SER A 204 -16.72 -18.58 -38.73
CA SER A 204 -16.12 -19.61 -37.89
C SER A 204 -14.89 -20.27 -38.53
N ARG A 205 -14.00 -20.80 -37.67
CA ARG A 205 -13.10 -21.98 -37.83
C ARG A 205 -11.94 -21.92 -38.87
N PRO A 206 -10.91 -22.80 -38.78
CA PRO A 206 -10.73 -23.90 -37.83
C PRO A 206 -9.36 -24.05 -37.12
N SER A 207 -9.47 -24.80 -36.02
CA SER A 207 -8.46 -25.60 -35.33
C SER A 207 -7.62 -26.49 -36.25
N ASN A 208 -6.33 -26.58 -35.97
CA ASN A 208 -5.55 -27.79 -36.26
C ASN A 208 -4.67 -28.13 -35.06
N GLY A 209 -4.96 -29.26 -34.43
CA GLY A 209 -4.07 -29.89 -33.46
C GLY A 209 -3.09 -30.82 -34.18
N LYS A 210 -1.88 -30.96 -33.62
CA LYS A 210 -1.11 -32.20 -33.74
C LYS A 210 -0.16 -32.33 -32.56
N ALA A 211 -0.17 -33.53 -32.00
CA ALA A 211 0.48 -33.96 -30.78
C ALA A 211 2.01 -34.12 -30.89
N SER A 212 2.65 -34.03 -29.71
CA SER A 212 3.78 -34.78 -29.13
C SER A 212 4.69 -35.63 -30.03
N PRO A 213 6.00 -35.71 -29.68
CA PRO A 213 6.38 -36.88 -28.88
C PRO A 213 7.34 -36.63 -27.71
N THR A 214 7.34 -37.65 -26.86
CA THR A 214 8.07 -37.98 -25.63
C THR A 214 9.60 -38.01 -25.73
N GLY A 215 10.29 -37.80 -24.60
CA GLY A 215 11.69 -38.19 -24.40
C GLY A 215 12.24 -37.82 -23.02
N ASP A 216 12.23 -38.77 -22.09
CA ASP A 216 12.91 -38.77 -20.80
C ASP A 216 14.42 -38.52 -20.91
N SER A 217 15.02 -37.88 -19.88
CA SER A 217 16.21 -38.39 -19.16
C SER A 217 16.69 -37.44 -18.05
N LYS A 218 16.70 -37.95 -16.81
CA LYS A 218 17.44 -37.46 -15.64
C LYS A 218 18.87 -38.04 -15.68
N PRO A 219 19.90 -37.32 -15.15
CA PRO A 219 20.51 -37.80 -13.90
C PRO A 219 20.88 -36.66 -12.91
N SER A 220 20.93 -37.01 -11.62
CA SER A 220 21.59 -36.27 -10.51
C SER A 220 22.92 -36.98 -10.18
N PRO A 221 23.67 -36.61 -9.12
CA PRO A 221 24.20 -35.31 -8.71
C PRO A 221 25.75 -35.37 -8.53
N THR A 222 26.47 -34.25 -8.41
CA THR A 222 27.76 -34.26 -7.69
C THR A 222 28.04 -32.93 -6.99
N SER A 223 28.41 -33.10 -5.72
CA SER A 223 28.90 -32.18 -4.70
C SER A 223 30.11 -31.35 -5.15
N ASN A 224 30.20 -30.10 -4.69
CA ASN A 224 31.43 -29.56 -4.13
C ASN A 224 31.17 -28.43 -3.11
N ASN A 225 31.93 -28.51 -2.03
CA ASN A 225 31.80 -27.80 -0.77
C ASN A 225 32.70 -26.54 -0.70
N LEU A 226 32.24 -25.58 0.12
CA LEU A 226 32.96 -24.55 0.91
C LEU A 226 33.51 -23.26 0.23
N PRO A 227 33.63 -22.12 0.97
CA PRO A 227 33.27 -21.90 2.38
C PRO A 227 32.23 -20.79 2.67
N LYS A 228 31.59 -20.99 3.83
CA LYS A 228 30.76 -20.06 4.62
C LYS A 228 31.43 -18.70 4.79
N SER A 229 30.72 -17.63 4.46
CA SER A 229 30.83 -16.38 5.20
C SER A 229 29.56 -16.23 6.03
N SER A 230 29.77 -16.24 7.35
CA SER A 230 28.77 -16.13 8.39
C SER A 230 28.33 -14.68 8.52
N SER A 231 27.12 -14.34 8.08
CA SER A 231 26.33 -13.31 8.76
C SER A 231 25.06 -13.98 9.27
N THR A 232 25.01 -14.12 10.59
CA THR A 232 23.83 -14.51 11.35
C THR A 232 22.66 -13.62 10.95
N VAL A 233 21.67 -14.19 10.27
CA VAL A 233 20.31 -13.66 10.23
C VAL A 233 19.77 -13.69 11.64
N ASP A 234 19.93 -12.58 12.34
CA ASP A 234 19.15 -12.30 13.55
C ASP A 234 17.76 -11.86 13.08
N ASN A 235 16.89 -12.84 12.84
CA ASN A 235 15.46 -12.64 12.59
C ASN A 235 14.71 -12.49 13.92
N THR A 236 15.26 -11.68 14.83
CA THR A 236 14.51 -11.22 16.00
C THR A 236 13.91 -9.88 15.65
N MET A 237 12.68 -9.88 15.14
CA MET A 237 11.85 -8.69 15.17
C MET A 237 11.78 -8.21 16.64
N PRO A 238 12.09 -6.95 16.96
CA PRO A 238 11.87 -6.45 18.30
C PRO A 238 10.38 -6.54 18.63
N THR A 239 10.06 -7.37 19.61
CA THR A 239 8.75 -7.43 20.25
C THR A 239 8.45 -6.03 20.80
N SER A 240 7.32 -5.46 20.36
CA SER A 240 6.89 -4.06 20.54
C SER A 240 7.52 -3.05 19.58
N ALA A 241 6.74 -2.66 18.57
CA ALA A 241 7.00 -1.48 17.77
C ALA A 241 7.06 -0.23 18.70
N PRO A 242 8.00 0.71 18.46
CA PRO A 242 8.02 1.98 19.18
C PRO A 242 6.69 2.71 19.03
N LYS A 243 6.05 3.05 20.16
CA LYS A 243 4.77 3.76 20.18
C LYS A 243 5.00 5.24 19.88
N VAL A 244 4.75 5.67 18.64
CA VAL A 244 4.81 7.10 18.27
C VAL A 244 3.43 7.74 18.48
N PRO A 245 3.30 8.80 19.31
CA PRO A 245 2.02 9.49 19.55
C PRO A 245 1.57 10.29 18.32
N CYS A 246 0.27 10.32 17.99
CA CYS A 246 -0.22 11.28 17.00
C CYS A 246 -0.27 12.70 17.56
N THR A 247 0.24 13.67 16.79
CA THR A 247 0.10 15.08 17.14
C THR A 247 -1.18 15.68 16.54
N ARG A 248 -2.12 16.10 17.39
CA ARG A 248 -3.30 16.86 16.96
C ARG A 248 -2.90 18.31 16.65
N ARG A 249 -2.71 18.67 15.37
CA ARG A 249 -2.46 20.07 14.98
C ARG A 249 -3.76 20.79 14.58
N ARG A 250 -4.26 21.70 15.41
CA ARG A 250 -5.32 22.66 15.04
C ARG A 250 -4.73 23.75 14.13
N ARG A 251 -5.22 23.92 12.89
CA ARG A 251 -4.98 25.16 12.14
C ARG A 251 -5.82 26.29 12.74
N ARG A 252 -5.22 27.45 13.03
CA ARG A 252 -5.97 28.65 13.43
C ARG A 252 -6.52 29.35 12.18
N ARG A 253 -7.87 29.44 12.16
CA ARG A 253 -8.79 30.30 11.37
C ARG A 253 -8.73 30.23 9.83
N GLY A 254 -9.83 29.73 9.27
CA GLY A 254 -10.20 29.85 7.86
C GLY A 254 -11.28 28.85 7.45
N ASN A 255 -12.51 29.06 7.93
CA ASN A 255 -13.80 28.53 7.43
C ASN A 255 -13.84 27.14 6.75
N THR A 256 -13.70 26.08 7.57
CA THR A 256 -14.38 24.76 7.53
C THR A 256 -13.60 23.89 8.52
N ASP A 257 -14.28 23.34 9.52
CA ASP A 257 -13.66 22.68 10.67
C ASP A 257 -13.19 21.24 10.34
N ALA A 258 -12.43 21.08 9.24
CA ALA A 258 -11.81 19.82 8.87
C ALA A 258 -10.55 19.60 9.72
N ARG A 259 -10.70 18.82 10.80
CA ARG A 259 -9.59 18.41 11.66
C ARG A 259 -8.71 17.41 10.91
N ARG A 260 -7.50 17.81 10.50
CA ARG A 260 -6.52 16.90 9.90
C ARG A 260 -5.75 16.18 11.01
N GLN A 261 -5.84 14.87 11.04
CA GLN A 261 -5.07 14.02 11.96
C GLN A 261 -3.78 13.59 11.27
N ILE A 262 -2.67 13.66 11.99
CA ILE A 262 -1.35 13.30 11.48
C ILE A 262 -0.81 12.15 12.34
N ALA A 263 -0.63 10.99 11.71
CA ALA A 263 0.12 9.86 12.22
C ALA A 263 1.57 10.00 11.75
N GLU A 264 2.52 9.86 12.67
CA GLU A 264 3.95 10.07 12.40
C GLU A 264 4.63 8.70 12.29
N LEU A 265 5.43 8.49 11.24
CA LEU A 265 6.14 7.24 10.96
C LEU A 265 7.63 7.47 10.75
#